data_AF-A0A0D2K5A5-F1
#
_entry.id   AF-A0A0D2K5A5-F1
#
_cell.length_a   1.000
_cell.length_b   1.000
_cell.length_c   1.000
_cell.angle_alpha   90.00
_cell.angle_beta   90.00
_cell.angle_gamma   90.00
#
_symmetry.space_group_name_H-M   'P 1'
#
loop_
_entity.id
_entity.type
_entity.pdbx_description
1 polymer ?
#
loop_
_entity_poly.entity_id
_entity_poly.type
_entity_poly.pdbx_seq_one_letter_code
_entity_poly.pdbx_strand_id
1 'polypeptide(L)'
;MDGEMVVDEIEEQQHGSDGGGGGGGGAKKQRRRYLAYDLMMINGEGVMDLKFGDRHMLIEKEVAAPRVEEAKWMMQLPAGRAPLVYSYAEEPFGFRRKDFYQLHRGEKLLRVFIPKLCHESDGLILQPHDDPYLPRTCDDLLKWKFDYLNSVDFKLEVRGRSQIMAAAAGPPAAGRKKLQRHPVL
;
A
#
# COMPACT_ATOMS: atom_id res chain seq x y z
N MET A 1 -14.44 6.66 2.72
CA MET A 1 -13.06 6.58 3.26
C MET A 1 -12.10 6.37 2.12
N ASP A 2 -10.86 6.81 2.31
CA ASP A 2 -9.75 6.51 1.44
C ASP A 2 -8.84 5.48 2.11
N GLY A 3 -8.29 4.57 1.33
CA GLY A 3 -7.62 3.39 1.87
C GLY A 3 -7.04 2.47 0.82
N GLU A 4 -6.32 1.45 1.29
CA GLU A 4 -5.71 0.42 0.46
C GLU A 4 -6.11 -0.98 0.93
N MET A 5 -6.23 -1.92 -0.02
CA MET A 5 -6.43 -3.34 0.26
C MET A 5 -5.09 -4.05 0.25
N VAL A 6 -4.72 -4.67 1.37
CA VAL A 6 -3.49 -5.46 1.51
C VAL A 6 -3.82 -6.92 1.80
N VAL A 7 -2.82 -7.79 1.58
CA VAL A 7 -2.87 -9.21 1.94
C VAL A 7 -1.80 -9.45 2.99
N ASP A 8 -2.23 -9.73 4.22
CA ASP A 8 -1.34 -10.13 5.31
C ASP A 8 -1.01 -11.63 5.20
N GLU A 9 0.26 -12.00 5.28
CA GLU A 9 0.73 -13.35 5.57
C GLU A 9 0.81 -13.55 7.09
N ILE A 10 0.08 -14.54 7.61
CA ILE A 10 -0.03 -14.85 9.03
C ILE A 10 0.45 -16.29 9.24
N GLU A 11 1.35 -16.48 10.22
CA GLU A 11 1.74 -17.81 10.68
C GLU A 11 0.66 -18.37 11.61
N GLU A 12 0.07 -19.52 11.27
CA GLU A 12 -0.83 -20.21 12.20
C GLU A 12 0.00 -20.85 13.32
N GLN A 13 -0.07 -20.27 14.53
CA GLN A 13 0.40 -20.97 15.73
C GLN A 13 -0.59 -22.09 16.05
N GLN A 14 -0.17 -23.33 15.81
CA GLN A 14 -0.88 -24.51 16.28
C GLN A 14 -0.99 -24.42 17.81
N HIS A 15 -2.18 -24.11 18.32
CA HIS A 15 -2.49 -24.36 19.73
C HIS A 15 -2.57 -25.87 19.91
N GLY A 16 -1.46 -26.46 20.33
CA GLY A 16 -1.31 -27.90 20.49
C GLY A 16 -2.16 -28.45 21.62
N SER A 17 -2.86 -29.55 21.32
CA SER A 17 -3.03 -30.65 22.27
C SER A 17 -2.31 -31.86 21.68
N ASP A 18 -1.34 -32.36 22.47
CA ASP A 18 -0.57 -33.60 22.34
C ASP A 18 0.53 -33.73 21.27
N GLY A 19 1.77 -33.48 21.73
CA GLY A 19 2.80 -34.51 21.86
C GLY A 19 3.23 -35.27 20.60
N GLY A 20 4.26 -34.79 19.93
CA GLY A 20 5.01 -35.59 18.95
C GLY A 20 5.95 -34.73 18.11
N GLY A 21 7.26 -34.98 18.25
CA GLY A 21 8.30 -34.22 17.55
C GLY A 21 8.18 -34.28 16.02
N GLY A 22 8.36 -33.13 15.40
CA GLY A 22 8.48 -32.99 13.94
C GLY A 22 8.50 -31.51 13.58
N GLY A 23 9.65 -31.00 13.13
CA GLY A 23 9.79 -29.64 12.62
C GLY A 23 8.97 -29.47 11.34
N GLY A 24 7.70 -29.13 11.47
CA GLY A 24 6.82 -28.73 10.39
C GLY A 24 6.73 -27.20 10.36
N GLY A 25 7.25 -26.57 9.30
CA GLY A 25 7.00 -25.15 9.05
C GLY A 25 5.49 -24.90 8.99
N GLY A 26 4.99 -24.03 9.87
CA GLY A 26 3.56 -23.71 9.94
C GLY A 26 3.03 -23.23 8.59
N ALA A 27 1.82 -23.66 8.24
CA ALA A 27 1.17 -23.20 7.03
C ALA A 27 0.95 -21.68 7.10
N LYS A 28 1.47 -20.95 6.11
CA LYS A 28 1.22 -19.52 5.97
C LYS A 28 -0.20 -19.30 5.46
N LYS A 29 -1.01 -18.57 6.22
CA LYS A 29 -2.37 -18.20 5.83
C LYS A 29 -2.41 -16.75 5.38
N GLN A 30 -3.11 -16.49 4.29
CA GLN A 30 -3.32 -15.14 3.78
C GLN A 30 -4.64 -14.57 4.28
N ARG A 31 -4.64 -13.30 4.69
CA ARG A 31 -5.84 -12.57 5.10
C ARG A 31 -5.89 -11.20 4.45
N ARG A 32 -7.04 -10.89 3.82
CA ARG A 32 -7.28 -9.56 3.24
C ARG A 32 -7.58 -8.54 4.33
N ARG A 33 -7.05 -7.33 4.17
CA ARG A 33 -7.28 -6.21 5.08
C ARG A 33 -7.44 -4.90 4.31
N TYR A 34 -8.44 -4.12 4.68
CA TYR A 34 -8.58 -2.73 4.27
C TYR A 34 -7.90 -1.83 5.29
N LEU A 35 -6.87 -1.10 4.85
CA LEU A 35 -6.17 -0.08 5.63
C LEU A 35 -6.70 1.30 5.26
N ALA A 36 -7.60 1.84 6.10
CA ALA A 36 -8.14 3.18 5.92
C ALA A 36 -7.12 4.22 6.39
N TYR A 37 -6.75 5.18 5.53
CA TYR A 37 -5.76 6.21 5.86
C TYR A 37 -6.32 7.63 5.86
N ASP A 38 -7.43 7.91 5.16
CA ASP A 38 -8.10 9.22 5.17
C ASP A 38 -9.63 9.10 5.05
N LEU A 39 -10.35 10.21 5.27
CA LEU A 39 -11.80 10.28 5.36
C LEU A 39 -12.31 11.59 4.76
N MET A 40 -13.17 11.50 3.75
CA MET A 40 -13.75 12.66 3.08
C MET A 40 -15.18 12.97 3.55
N MET A 41 -15.89 11.95 4.01
CA MET A 41 -17.30 12.05 4.41
C MET A 41 -17.63 10.98 5.44
N ILE A 42 -18.45 11.34 6.43
CA ILE A 42 -18.98 10.42 7.43
C ILE A 42 -20.43 10.78 7.76
N ASN A 43 -21.31 9.77 7.89
CA ASN A 43 -22.73 9.95 8.21
C ASN A 43 -23.47 10.96 7.30
N GLY A 44 -23.05 11.09 6.04
CA GLY A 44 -23.63 12.04 5.08
C GLY A 44 -23.03 13.46 5.14
N GLU A 45 -22.12 13.73 6.08
CA GLU A 45 -21.46 15.03 6.23
C GLU A 45 -20.05 15.01 5.65
N GLY A 46 -19.72 16.01 4.83
CA GLY A 46 -18.39 16.20 4.29
C GLY A 46 -17.43 16.70 5.38
N VAL A 47 -16.26 16.07 5.48
CA VAL A 47 -15.23 16.40 6.48
C VAL A 47 -13.89 16.77 5.84
N MET A 48 -13.88 17.02 4.53
CA MET A 48 -12.67 17.34 3.77
C MET A 48 -11.96 18.62 4.26
N ASP A 49 -12.72 19.59 4.78
CA ASP A 49 -12.16 20.86 5.27
C ASP A 49 -11.50 20.74 6.66
N LEU A 50 -11.71 19.62 7.36
CA LEU A 50 -11.01 19.34 8.62
C LEU A 50 -9.55 19.03 8.36
N LYS A 51 -8.69 19.19 9.37
CA LYS A 51 -7.28 18.79 9.29
C LYS A 51 -7.14 17.29 9.15
N PHE A 52 -6.06 16.82 8.52
CA PHE A 52 -5.78 15.40 8.39
C PHE A 52 -5.82 14.67 9.74
N GLY A 53 -5.21 15.23 10.79
CA GLY A 53 -5.23 14.63 12.13
C GLY A 53 -6.65 14.40 12.69
N ASP A 54 -7.57 15.33 12.42
CA ASP A 54 -8.96 15.22 12.85
C ASP A 54 -9.72 14.17 12.03
N ARG A 55 -9.55 14.18 10.70
CA ARG A 55 -10.14 13.17 9.79
C ARG A 55 -9.63 11.76 10.14
N HIS A 56 -8.35 11.63 10.44
CA HIS A 56 -7.71 10.39 10.86
C HIS A 56 -8.26 9.88 12.20
N MET A 57 -8.45 10.78 13.18
CA MET A 57 -9.11 10.45 14.45
C MET A 57 -10.56 10.02 14.27
N LEU A 58 -11.30 10.62 13.33
CA LEU A 58 -12.69 10.24 13.07
C LEU A 58 -12.79 8.79 12.56
N ILE A 59 -11.84 8.32 11.75
CA ILE A 59 -11.79 6.90 11.34
C ILE A 59 -11.67 5.99 12.56
N GLU A 60 -10.87 6.37 13.55
CA GLU A 60 -10.75 5.60 14.79
C GLU A 60 -12.07 5.62 15.58
N LYS A 61 -12.56 6.83 15.90
CA LYS A 61 -13.67 7.04 16.84
C LYS A 61 -15.01 6.55 16.32
N GLU A 62 -15.28 6.78 15.03
CA GLU A 62 -16.61 6.55 14.46
C GLU A 62 -16.70 5.22 13.70
N VAL A 63 -15.57 4.55 13.46
CA VAL A 63 -15.53 3.34 12.62
C VAL A 63 -14.74 2.22 13.26
N ALA A 64 -13.45 2.43 13.54
CA ALA A 64 -12.57 1.36 14.01
C ALA A 64 -12.96 0.88 15.42
N ALA A 65 -13.05 1.81 16.37
CA ALA A 65 -13.34 1.51 17.77
C ALA A 65 -14.76 0.92 17.95
N PRO A 66 -15.83 1.50 17.36
CA PRO A 66 -17.18 0.92 17.47
C PRO A 66 -17.25 -0.52 16.96
N ARG A 67 -16.57 -0.85 15.85
CA ARG A 67 -16.50 -2.21 15.32
C ARG A 67 -15.81 -3.18 16.27
N VAL A 68 -14.71 -2.75 16.89
CA VAL A 68 -13.99 -3.58 17.88
C VAL A 68 -14.83 -3.78 19.15
N GLU A 69 -15.51 -2.73 19.62
CA GLU A 69 -16.37 -2.79 20.80
C GLU A 69 -17.58 -3.70 20.56
N GLU A 70 -18.26 -3.56 19.41
CA GLU A 70 -19.36 -4.42 19.01
C GLU A 70 -18.91 -5.88 18.89
N ALA A 71 -17.79 -6.16 18.21
CA ALA A 71 -17.25 -7.51 18.10
C ALA A 71 -16.95 -8.14 19.47
N LYS A 72 -16.34 -7.38 20.38
CA LYS A 72 -16.08 -7.84 21.76
C LYS A 72 -17.35 -8.10 22.54
N TRP A 73 -18.35 -7.22 22.40
CA TRP A 73 -19.64 -7.37 23.06
C TRP A 73 -20.37 -8.61 22.54
N MET A 74 -20.36 -8.85 21.22
CA MET A 74 -20.95 -10.04 20.60
C MET A 74 -20.29 -11.34 21.06
N MET A 75 -18.96 -11.37 21.23
CA MET A 75 -18.25 -12.54 21.75
C MET A 75 -18.61 -12.89 23.20
N GLN A 76 -19.08 -11.92 23.99
CA GLN A 76 -19.48 -12.13 25.39
C GLN A 76 -20.94 -12.62 25.53
N LEU A 77 -21.73 -12.57 24.46
CA LEU A 77 -23.10 -13.06 24.48
C LEU A 77 -23.13 -14.59 24.51
N PRO A 78 -24.12 -15.20 25.19
CA PRO A 78 -24.33 -16.64 25.13
C PRO A 78 -24.52 -17.12 23.68
N ALA A 79 -23.94 -18.27 23.34
CA ALA A 79 -24.10 -18.89 22.04
C ALA A 79 -25.59 -19.01 21.66
N GLY A 80 -25.96 -18.56 20.46
CA GLY A 80 -27.35 -18.55 19.98
C GLY A 80 -28.20 -17.37 20.44
N ARG A 81 -27.63 -16.39 21.16
CA ARG A 81 -28.33 -15.15 21.58
C ARG A 81 -27.74 -13.85 21.02
N ALA A 82 -26.85 -13.93 20.04
CA ALA A 82 -26.41 -12.74 19.31
C ALA A 82 -27.62 -12.13 18.57
N PRO A 83 -28.04 -10.89 18.88
CA PRO A 83 -29.22 -10.27 18.28
C PRO A 83 -29.00 -9.82 16.83
N LEU A 84 -27.75 -9.85 16.34
CA LEU A 84 -27.34 -9.30 15.06
C LEU A 84 -27.03 -10.42 14.05
N VAL A 85 -27.46 -10.22 12.80
CA VAL A 85 -27.20 -11.09 11.63
C VAL A 85 -25.74 -10.99 11.14
N TYR A 86 -24.93 -10.13 11.74
CA TYR A 86 -23.58 -9.82 11.28
C TYR A 86 -22.51 -10.68 11.96
N SER A 87 -21.66 -11.33 11.19
CA SER A 87 -20.52 -12.11 11.70
C SER A 87 -19.20 -11.49 11.25
N TYR A 88 -18.45 -10.96 12.22
CA TYR A 88 -17.09 -10.43 12.00
C TYR A 88 -16.12 -11.49 11.45
N ALA A 89 -16.37 -12.77 11.72
CA ALA A 89 -15.56 -13.88 11.20
C ALA A 89 -15.81 -14.18 9.71
N GLU A 90 -16.97 -13.77 9.20
CA GLU A 90 -17.39 -13.95 7.80
C GLU A 90 -17.09 -12.73 6.93
N GLU A 91 -16.49 -11.68 7.51
CA GLU A 91 -16.10 -10.51 6.74
C GLU A 91 -15.12 -10.89 5.62
N PRO A 92 -15.34 -10.40 4.38
CA PRO A 92 -14.45 -10.69 3.25
C PRO A 92 -13.04 -10.12 3.44
N PHE A 93 -12.87 -9.16 4.36
CA PHE A 93 -11.61 -8.57 4.74
C PHE A 93 -11.70 -7.96 6.14
N GLY A 94 -10.58 -7.89 6.86
CA GLY A 94 -10.52 -7.15 8.11
C GLY A 94 -10.40 -5.64 7.87
N PHE A 95 -11.03 -4.83 8.72
CA PHE A 95 -10.82 -3.39 8.74
C PHE A 95 -9.69 -3.01 9.71
N ARG A 96 -8.86 -2.02 9.35
CA ARG A 96 -7.91 -1.37 10.27
C ARG A 96 -7.63 0.06 9.81
N ARG A 97 -7.49 1.00 10.74
CA ARG A 97 -6.94 2.33 10.45
C ARG A 97 -5.42 2.25 10.28
N LYS A 98 -4.87 2.85 9.23
CA LYS A 98 -3.43 2.96 9.01
C LYS A 98 -2.82 3.92 10.02
N ASP A 99 -1.78 3.48 10.71
CA ASP A 99 -1.09 4.29 11.71
C ASP A 99 -0.10 5.25 11.03
N PHE A 100 -0.16 6.52 11.42
CA PHE A 100 0.81 7.54 11.06
C PHE A 100 1.65 7.89 12.28
N TYR A 101 2.90 8.24 12.03
CA TYR A 101 3.87 8.55 13.07
C TYR A 101 4.54 9.89 12.75
N GLN A 102 4.99 10.57 13.80
CA GLN A 102 5.77 11.81 13.64
C GLN A 102 7.05 11.56 12.83
N LEU A 103 7.44 12.56 12.03
CA LEU A 103 8.55 12.45 11.07
C LEU A 103 9.86 11.95 11.69
N HIS A 104 10.19 12.38 12.91
CA HIS A 104 11.41 11.94 13.60
C HIS A 104 11.49 10.42 13.85
N ARG A 105 10.37 9.70 13.74
CA ARG A 105 10.31 8.24 13.88
C ARG A 105 10.59 7.50 12.57
N GLY A 106 10.83 8.21 11.46
CA GLY A 106 11.03 7.63 10.14
C GLY A 106 12.11 6.54 10.11
N GLU A 107 13.26 6.77 10.74
CA GLU A 107 14.33 5.74 10.81
C GLU A 107 13.86 4.46 11.49
N LYS A 108 13.13 4.58 12.61
CA LYS A 108 12.58 3.43 13.33
C LYS A 108 11.54 2.69 12.49
N LEU A 109 10.73 3.42 11.72
CA LEU A 109 9.77 2.80 10.82
C LEU A 109 10.46 1.95 9.75
N LEU A 110 11.47 2.52 9.09
CA LEU A 110 12.23 1.85 8.03
C LEU A 110 12.99 0.63 8.55
N ARG A 111 13.67 0.74 9.69
CA ARG A 111 14.57 -0.32 10.18
C ARG A 111 13.90 -1.38 11.02
N VAL A 112 12.78 -1.06 11.69
CA VAL A 112 12.19 -1.93 12.71
C VAL A 112 10.75 -2.31 12.39
N PHE A 113 9.95 -1.37 11.90
CA PHE A 113 8.52 -1.60 11.69
C PHE A 113 8.23 -2.28 10.35
N ILE A 114 8.70 -1.68 9.24
CA ILE A 114 8.47 -2.19 7.88
C ILE A 114 8.92 -3.66 7.72
N PRO A 115 10.11 -4.08 8.20
CA PRO A 115 10.54 -5.48 8.11
C PRO A 115 9.67 -6.48 8.89
N LYS A 116 8.80 -6.00 9.79
CA LYS A 116 7.89 -6.82 10.61
C LYS A 116 6.44 -6.75 10.12
N LEU A 117 6.16 -6.02 9.05
CA LEU A 117 4.83 -6.00 8.46
C LEU A 117 4.48 -7.39 7.93
N CYS A 118 3.21 -7.76 8.09
CA CYS A 118 2.68 -8.99 7.53
C CYS A 118 2.35 -8.85 6.03
N HIS A 119 2.52 -7.67 5.45
CA HIS A 119 2.27 -7.38 4.03
C HIS A 119 3.45 -6.59 3.46
N GLU A 120 3.55 -6.58 2.13
CA GLU A 120 4.58 -5.83 1.42
C GLU A 120 4.44 -4.31 1.61
N SER A 121 5.58 -3.62 1.70
CA SER A 121 5.64 -2.17 1.76
C SER A 121 6.73 -1.68 0.82
N ASP A 122 6.42 -0.67 0.02
CA ASP A 122 7.30 -0.14 -1.02
C ASP A 122 7.97 1.20 -0.64
N GLY A 123 7.77 1.66 0.60
CA GLY A 123 8.40 2.87 1.13
C GLY A 123 7.54 3.60 2.16
N LEU A 124 7.53 4.93 2.09
CA LEU A 124 6.89 5.83 3.04
C LEU A 124 5.96 6.81 2.34
N ILE A 125 4.84 7.11 2.99
CA ILE A 125 3.96 8.24 2.66
C ILE A 125 4.15 9.31 3.72
N LEU A 126 4.40 10.55 3.29
CA LEU A 126 4.54 11.73 4.13
C LEU A 126 3.30 12.58 3.92
N GLN A 127 2.42 12.57 4.91
CA GLN A 127 1.13 13.24 4.88
C GLN A 127 1.19 14.49 5.77
N PRO A 128 0.90 15.69 5.23
CA PRO A 128 0.73 16.88 6.04
C PRO A 128 -0.39 16.70 7.06
N HIS A 129 -0.10 17.01 8.32
CA HIS A 129 -1.00 16.73 9.44
C HIS A 129 -2.13 17.76 9.58
N ASP A 130 -1.82 19.03 9.31
CA ASP A 130 -2.72 20.16 9.56
C ASP A 130 -3.52 20.59 8.32
N ASP A 131 -3.35 19.91 7.19
CA ASP A 131 -3.94 20.32 5.92
C ASP A 131 -5.31 19.67 5.67
N PRO A 132 -6.23 20.38 4.99
CA PRO A 132 -7.48 19.81 4.51
C PRO A 132 -7.24 18.73 3.44
N TYR A 133 -8.26 17.93 3.17
CA TYR A 133 -8.22 16.94 2.09
C TYR A 133 -8.34 17.67 0.76
N LEU A 134 -7.32 17.54 -0.09
CA LEU A 134 -7.34 18.08 -1.44
C LEU A 134 -7.65 16.96 -2.44
N PRO A 135 -8.73 17.07 -3.24
CA PRO A 135 -8.98 16.10 -4.30
C PRO A 135 -7.93 16.27 -5.41
N ARG A 136 -7.50 15.13 -5.97
CA ARG A 136 -6.47 15.02 -7.02
C ARG A 136 -5.06 15.24 -6.47
N THR A 137 -4.18 15.85 -7.26
CA THR A 137 -2.78 16.08 -6.89
C THR A 137 -2.69 17.03 -5.71
N CYS A 138 -1.98 16.61 -4.68
CA CYS A 138 -1.56 17.42 -3.56
C CYS A 138 -0.03 17.43 -3.58
N ASP A 139 0.58 18.60 -3.78
CA ASP A 139 2.03 18.72 -3.89
C ASP A 139 2.75 18.46 -2.55
N ASP A 140 2.02 18.62 -1.44
CA ASP A 140 2.53 18.39 -0.09
C ASP A 140 2.40 16.92 0.35
N LEU A 141 1.64 16.09 -0.39
CA LEU A 141 1.56 14.65 -0.16
C LEU A 141 2.71 13.95 -0.89
N LEU A 142 3.74 13.58 -0.13
CA LEU A 142 4.95 12.99 -0.71
C LEU A 142 4.95 11.47 -0.56
N LYS A 143 5.43 10.80 -1.60
CA LYS A 143 5.75 9.37 -1.60
C LYS A 143 7.25 9.18 -1.75
N TRP A 144 7.85 8.41 -0.86
CA TRP A 144 9.25 7.99 -0.94
C TRP A 144 9.28 6.47 -1.13
N LYS A 145 10.10 5.98 -2.06
CA LYS A 145 10.27 4.54 -2.32
C LYS A 145 11.72 4.13 -2.11
N PHE A 146 11.92 2.87 -1.76
CA PHE A 146 13.26 2.29 -1.80
C PHE A 146 13.82 2.34 -3.23
N ASP A 147 15.10 2.69 -3.36
CA ASP A 147 15.78 2.83 -4.65
C ASP A 147 15.75 1.54 -5.46
N TYR A 148 15.97 0.40 -4.82
CA TYR A 148 15.94 -0.93 -5.42
C TYR A 148 14.54 -1.36 -5.89
N LEU A 149 13.47 -0.66 -5.51
CA LEU A 149 12.10 -0.89 -6.00
C LEU A 149 11.75 0.03 -7.19
N ASN A 150 12.62 0.96 -7.56
CA ASN A 150 12.44 1.77 -8.76
C ASN A 150 12.99 1.00 -9.97
N SER A 151 12.12 0.26 -10.64
CA SER A 151 12.45 -0.48 -11.85
C SER A 151 12.23 0.33 -13.11
N VAL A 152 12.92 -0.05 -14.18
CA VAL A 152 12.66 0.38 -15.55
C VAL A 152 12.50 -0.88 -16.39
N ASP A 153 11.42 -0.95 -17.16
CA ASP A 153 11.17 -2.09 -18.03
C ASP A 153 11.99 -1.98 -19.32
N PHE A 154 12.71 -3.05 -19.66
CA PHE A 154 13.47 -3.16 -20.90
C PHE A 154 12.87 -4.23 -21.81
N LYS A 155 12.85 -3.94 -23.10
CA LYS A 155 12.52 -4.94 -24.11
C LYS A 155 13.70 -5.91 -24.25
N LEU A 156 13.50 -7.17 -23.88
CA LEU A 156 14.48 -8.23 -24.14
C LEU A 156 14.46 -8.62 -25.62
N GLU A 157 15.56 -8.40 -26.32
CA GLU A 157 15.77 -8.86 -27.69
C GLU A 157 16.91 -9.87 -27.77
N VAL A 158 16.60 -11.10 -28.16
CA VAL A 158 17.60 -12.14 -28.40
C VAL A 158 17.97 -12.13 -29.88
N ARG A 159 19.21 -11.74 -30.20
CA ARG A 159 19.73 -11.67 -31.57
C ARG A 159 20.92 -12.62 -31.75
N GLY A 160 21.04 -13.22 -32.94
CA GLY A 160 22.25 -13.98 -33.30
C GLY A 160 23.47 -13.06 -33.47
N ARG A 161 24.70 -13.58 -33.32
CA ARG A 161 25.95 -12.80 -33.42
C ARG A 161 26.03 -11.91 -34.67
N SER A 162 25.55 -12.40 -35.82
CA SER A 162 25.53 -11.65 -37.09
C SER A 162 24.60 -10.43 -37.05
N GLN A 163 23.46 -10.52 -36.37
CA GLN A 163 22.49 -9.44 -36.25
C GLN A 163 22.90 -8.38 -35.22
N ILE A 164 23.70 -8.74 -34.21
CA ILE A 164 24.31 -7.78 -33.26
C ILE A 164 25.34 -6.91 -33.99
N MET A 165 26.23 -7.53 -34.77
CA MET A 165 27.24 -6.84 -35.57
C MET A 165 26.60 -5.88 -36.59
N ALA A 166 25.52 -6.29 -37.25
CA ALA A 166 24.78 -5.45 -38.19
C ALA A 166 24.08 -4.25 -37.51
N ALA A 167 23.56 -4.42 -36.29
CA ALA A 167 22.92 -3.33 -35.54
C ALA A 167 23.92 -2.31 -34.98
N ALA A 168 25.11 -2.76 -34.58
CA ALA A 168 26.18 -1.90 -34.08
C ALA A 168 26.87 -1.07 -35.17
N ALA A 169 26.79 -1.49 -36.44
CA ALA A 169 27.45 -0.83 -37.56
C ALA A 169 26.83 0.53 -37.96
N GLY A 170 25.66 0.90 -37.40
CA GLY A 170 24.95 2.14 -37.73
C GLY A 170 24.44 2.20 -39.17
N PRO A 171 23.50 3.10 -39.50
CA PRO A 171 23.09 3.28 -40.88
C PRO A 171 24.27 3.82 -41.71
N PRO A 172 24.46 3.36 -42.97
CA PRO A 172 25.48 3.92 -43.84
C PRO A 172 25.23 5.43 -44.00
N ALA A 173 26.29 6.22 -43.85
CA ALA A 173 26.22 7.68 -43.94
C ALA A 173 25.53 8.10 -45.25
N ALA A 174 24.29 8.60 -45.13
CA ALA A 174 23.59 9.19 -46.26
C ALA A 174 24.39 10.41 -46.74
N GLY A 175 24.82 10.38 -48.00
CA GLY A 175 25.70 11.37 -48.59
C GLY A 175 25.24 12.80 -48.34
N ARG A 176 26.18 13.66 -47.90
CA ARG A 176 26.03 15.11 -47.79
C ARG A 176 25.38 15.66 -49.06
N LYS A 177 24.14 16.12 -48.99
CA LYS A 177 23.58 17.01 -50.03
C LYS A 177 24.36 18.33 -49.96
N LYS A 178 25.09 18.67 -51.03
CA LYS A 178 25.76 19.96 -51.16
C LYS A 178 24.71 21.07 -51.10
N LEU A 179 24.85 21.96 -50.12
CA LEU A 179 24.06 23.17 -49.97
C LEU A 179 24.37 24.10 -51.15
N GLN A 180 23.43 24.29 -52.08
CA GLN A 180 23.57 25.31 -53.12
C GLN A 180 23.32 26.69 -52.50
N ARG A 181 24.32 27.57 -52.58
CA ARG A 181 24.18 28.99 -52.24
C ARG A 181 23.63 29.72 -53.46
N HIS A 182 22.47 30.36 -53.33
CA HIS A 182 21.97 31.30 -54.32
C HIS A 182 22.69 32.65 -54.20
N PRO A 183 22.96 33.35 -55.32
CA PRO A 183 23.57 34.68 -55.30
C PRO A 183 22.54 35.73 -54.87
N VAL A 184 23.03 36.71 -54.11
CA VAL A 184 22.29 37.86 -53.60
C VAL A 184 22.19 38.92 -54.71
N LEU A 185 20.99 39.48 -54.90
CA LEU A 185 20.78 40.82 -55.45
C LEU A 185 20.09 41.65 -54.38
#